data_AF-A0A0B7BEX2-F1
#
_entry.id   AF-A0A0B7BEX2-F1
#
_cell.length_a   1.000
_cell.length_b   1.000
_cell.length_c   1.000
_cell.angle_alpha   90.00
_cell.angle_beta   90.00
_cell.angle_gamma   90.00
#
_symmetry.space_group_name_H-M   'P 1'
#
loop_
_entity.id
_entity.type
_entity.pdbx_description
1 polymer ?
#
loop_
_entity_poly.entity_id
_entity_poly.type
_entity_poly.pdbx_seq_one_letter_code
_entity_poly.pdbx_strand_id
1 'polypeptide(L)'
;VSLPKPTGTIDETDSRGDVSHDQSELKHLAEYLKHDLLSIITFNSEQQQLLVDSDTSTLAHLMGRTERYARGVQASCQCHLDELARDKETMDILKLYHHARSASEQQPADKKKET
;
A
#
# COMPACT_ATOMS: atom_id res chain seq x y z
N VAL A 1 41.90 34.20 15.74
CA VAL A 1 41.59 34.23 14.30
C VAL A 1 41.23 32.81 13.88
N SER A 2 40.09 32.70 13.20
CA SER A 2 39.19 31.59 12.83
C SER A 2 39.68 30.13 12.79
N LEU A 3 38.82 29.26 13.34
CA LEU A 3 38.76 27.80 13.17
C LEU A 3 38.33 27.39 11.74
N PRO A 4 38.67 26.16 11.30
CA PRO A 4 38.15 25.59 10.06
C PRO A 4 36.66 25.19 10.20
N LYS A 5 35.87 25.49 9.16
CA LYS A 5 34.45 25.11 9.05
C LYS A 5 34.33 23.60 8.73
N PRO A 6 33.34 22.89 9.31
CA PRO A 6 33.01 21.53 8.87
C PRO A 6 32.22 21.60 7.56
N THR A 7 32.71 20.92 6.53
CA THR A 7 31.95 20.58 5.33
C THR A 7 30.97 19.46 5.70
N GLY A 8 29.74 19.86 6.04
CA GLY A 8 28.58 18.98 5.90
C GLY A 8 28.06 19.01 4.47
N THR A 9 27.27 17.98 4.14
CA THR A 9 26.73 17.56 2.84
C THR A 9 27.71 16.69 2.06
N ILE A 10 27.37 15.48 1.60
CA ILE A 10 26.08 14.93 1.16
C ILE A 10 26.12 13.42 1.50
N ASP A 11 25.14 12.94 2.25
CA ASP A 11 24.86 11.50 2.37
C ASP A 11 24.30 11.05 1.02
N GLU A 12 25.14 10.43 0.19
CA GLU A 12 24.69 9.84 -1.07
C GLU A 12 23.83 8.63 -0.74
N THR A 13 22.52 8.85 -0.80
CA THR A 13 21.50 7.82 -0.63
C THR A 13 21.72 6.69 -1.63
N ASP A 14 22.01 5.51 -1.10
CA ASP A 14 22.19 4.26 -1.83
C ASP A 14 20.81 3.70 -2.28
N SER A 15 20.11 4.39 -3.19
CA SER A 15 18.77 3.98 -3.70
C SER A 15 18.82 3.18 -5.00
N ARG A 16 20.00 2.75 -5.47
CA ARG A 16 20.13 2.06 -6.77
C ARG A 16 19.74 0.57 -6.73
N GLY A 17 19.57 -0.03 -5.55
CA GLY A 17 19.20 -1.44 -5.41
C GLY A 17 17.71 -1.74 -5.67
N ASP A 18 16.83 -0.76 -5.44
CA ASP A 18 15.39 -0.94 -5.33
C ASP A 18 14.70 -1.11 -6.70
N VAL A 19 15.03 -0.22 -7.64
CA VAL A 19 14.44 -0.19 -8.99
C VAL A 19 14.71 -1.49 -9.78
N SER A 20 15.82 -2.16 -9.52
CA SER A 20 16.15 -3.43 -10.17
C SER A 20 15.31 -4.60 -9.64
N HIS A 21 14.91 -4.54 -8.36
CA HIS A 21 14.09 -5.57 -7.74
C HIS A 21 12.65 -5.47 -8.24
N ASP A 22 12.07 -4.26 -8.20
CA ASP A 22 10.73 -3.97 -8.70
C ASP A 22 10.56 -4.35 -10.17
N GLN A 23 11.57 -4.06 -11.00
CA GLN A 23 11.50 -4.45 -12.41
C GLN A 23 11.53 -5.98 -12.59
N SER A 24 12.28 -6.69 -11.75
CA SER A 24 12.31 -8.16 -11.78
C SER A 24 10.98 -8.75 -11.31
N GLU A 25 10.43 -8.23 -10.22
CA GLU A 25 9.15 -8.68 -9.68
C GLU A 25 8.00 -8.37 -10.64
N LEU A 26 7.95 -7.17 -11.22
CA LEU A 26 6.97 -6.80 -12.23
C LEU A 26 6.98 -7.78 -13.42
N LYS A 27 8.15 -8.20 -13.88
CA LYS A 27 8.27 -9.22 -14.95
C LYS A 27 7.67 -10.56 -14.51
N HIS A 28 7.92 -10.99 -13.27
CA HIS A 28 7.35 -12.23 -12.74
C HIS A 28 5.82 -12.15 -12.64
N LEU A 29 5.28 -11.07 -12.08
CA LEU A 29 3.83 -10.84 -11.96
C LEU A 29 3.16 -10.80 -13.35
N ALA A 30 3.76 -10.10 -14.31
CA ALA A 30 3.25 -10.02 -15.68
C ALA A 30 3.27 -11.39 -16.39
N GLU A 31 4.29 -12.23 -16.14
CA GLU A 31 4.33 -13.58 -16.70
C GLU A 31 3.25 -14.48 -16.09
N TYR A 32 2.96 -14.38 -14.78
CA TYR A 32 1.82 -15.06 -14.16
C TYR A 32 0.49 -14.64 -14.81
N LEU A 33 0.24 -13.34 -14.92
CA LEU A 33 -1.00 -12.81 -15.49
C LEU A 33 -1.16 -13.10 -16.99
N LYS A 34 -0.05 -13.27 -17.71
CA LYS A 34 -0.03 -13.66 -19.12
C LYS A 34 -0.53 -15.09 -19.35
N HIS A 35 -0.19 -15.99 -18.43
CA HIS A 35 -0.62 -17.40 -18.48
C HIS A 35 -1.98 -17.62 -17.83
N ASP A 36 -2.24 -16.98 -16.69
CA ASP A 36 -3.49 -17.11 -15.94
C ASP A 36 -3.86 -15.79 -15.26
N LEU A 37 -4.94 -15.15 -15.72
CA LEU A 37 -5.45 -13.93 -15.10
C LEU A 37 -5.86 -14.14 -13.64
N LEU A 38 -6.33 -15.35 -13.28
CA LEU A 38 -6.76 -15.64 -11.91
C LEU A 38 -5.61 -15.63 -10.91
N SER A 39 -4.35 -15.72 -11.36
CA SER A 39 -3.18 -15.56 -10.50
C SER A 39 -3.18 -14.24 -9.71
N ILE A 40 -3.88 -13.20 -10.20
CA ILE A 40 -4.02 -11.90 -9.53
C ILE A 40 -4.56 -12.02 -8.09
N ILE A 41 -5.35 -13.05 -7.78
CA ILE A 41 -5.95 -13.25 -6.45
C ILE A 41 -4.93 -13.65 -5.37
N THR A 42 -3.75 -14.14 -5.78
CA THR A 42 -2.70 -14.57 -4.86
C THR A 42 -1.67 -13.48 -4.57
N PHE A 43 -1.75 -12.36 -5.30
CA PHE A 43 -0.82 -11.25 -5.14
C PHE A 43 -1.15 -10.46 -3.87
N ASN A 44 -0.10 -10.13 -3.11
CA ASN A 44 -0.25 -9.29 -1.94
C ASN A 44 -0.46 -7.81 -2.33
N SER A 45 -0.74 -6.94 -1.35
CA SER A 45 -1.00 -5.52 -1.61
C SER A 45 0.19 -4.78 -2.25
N GLU A 46 1.43 -5.12 -1.89
CA GLU A 46 2.64 -4.50 -2.46
C GLU A 46 2.80 -4.88 -3.95
N GLN A 47 2.58 -6.15 -4.28
CA GLN A 47 2.60 -6.66 -5.66
C GLN A 47 1.51 -6.04 -6.52
N GLN A 48 0.30 -5.88 -5.96
CA GLN A 48 -0.78 -5.20 -6.66
C GLN A 48 -0.50 -3.71 -6.86
N GLN A 49 0.12 -3.06 -5.88
CA GLN A 49 0.56 -1.66 -5.99
C GLN A 49 1.64 -1.50 -7.06
N LEU A 50 2.60 -2.42 -7.12
CA LEU A 50 3.63 -2.45 -8.17
C LEU A 50 3.02 -2.55 -9.58
N LEU A 51 1.97 -3.37 -9.76
CA LEU A 51 1.24 -3.44 -11.04
C LEU A 51 0.55 -2.13 -11.38
N VAL A 52 -0.09 -1.49 -10.40
CA VAL A 52 -0.76 -0.20 -10.55
C VAL A 52 0.22 0.91 -10.94
N ASP A 53 1.36 0.99 -10.27
CA ASP A 53 2.35 2.06 -10.47
C ASP A 53 3.22 1.86 -11.72
N SER A 54 3.21 0.65 -12.29
CA SER A 54 3.94 0.37 -13.52
C SER A 54 3.38 1.11 -14.73
N ASP A 55 4.26 1.46 -15.67
CA ASP A 55 3.84 2.00 -16.95
C ASP A 55 2.97 1.00 -17.71
N THR A 56 1.78 1.45 -18.12
CA THR A 56 0.79 0.62 -18.81
C THR A 56 1.35 -0.03 -20.09
N SER A 57 2.18 0.69 -20.86
CA SER A 57 2.73 0.19 -22.11
C SER A 57 3.73 -0.93 -21.86
N THR A 58 4.58 -0.74 -20.84
CA THR A 58 5.54 -1.74 -20.35
C THR A 58 4.83 -2.99 -19.85
N LEU A 59 3.80 -2.83 -19.01
CA LEU A 59 3.01 -3.95 -18.50
C LEU A 59 2.32 -4.71 -19.63
N ALA A 60 1.70 -4.01 -20.58
CA ALA A 60 1.07 -4.62 -21.75
C ALA A 60 2.07 -5.43 -22.59
N HIS A 61 3.28 -4.90 -22.78
CA HIS A 61 4.36 -5.58 -23.49
C HIS A 61 4.79 -6.87 -22.76
N LEU A 62 5.04 -6.80 -21.45
CA LEU A 62 5.44 -7.97 -20.64
C LEU A 62 4.37 -9.06 -20.64
N MET A 63 3.10 -8.66 -20.58
CA MET A 63 1.96 -9.57 -20.60
C MET A 63 1.66 -10.14 -22.00
N GLY A 64 2.26 -9.59 -23.06
CA GLY A 64 1.90 -9.94 -24.44
C GLY A 64 0.42 -9.67 -24.73
N ARG A 65 -0.11 -8.54 -24.25
CA ARG A 65 -1.51 -8.12 -24.37
C ARG A 65 -1.60 -6.66 -24.82
N THR A 66 -2.82 -6.17 -25.01
CA THR A 66 -3.06 -4.76 -25.38
C THR A 66 -2.97 -3.85 -24.16
N GLU A 67 -2.66 -2.57 -24.36
CA GLU A 67 -2.71 -1.57 -23.28
C GLU A 67 -4.09 -1.49 -22.64
N ARG A 68 -5.17 -1.67 -23.41
CA ARG A 68 -6.54 -1.69 -22.85
C ARG A 68 -6.70 -2.83 -21.84
N TYR A 69 -6.12 -4.00 -22.13
CA TYR A 69 -6.13 -5.14 -21.20
C TYR A 69 -5.31 -4.83 -19.95
N ALA A 70 -4.09 -4.30 -20.11
CA ALA A 70 -3.23 -3.92 -19.00
C ALA A 70 -3.90 -2.87 -18.09
N ARG A 71 -4.54 -1.84 -18.65
CA ARG A 71 -5.32 -0.86 -17.87
C ARG A 71 -6.48 -1.51 -17.12
N GLY A 72 -7.13 -2.52 -17.70
CA GLY A 72 -8.20 -3.26 -17.02
C GLY A 72 -7.67 -4.00 -15.79
N VAL A 73 -6.49 -4.61 -15.89
CA VAL A 73 -5.81 -5.25 -14.76
C VAL A 73 -5.43 -4.22 -13.70
N GLN A 74 -4.77 -3.13 -14.09
CA GLN A 74 -4.39 -2.04 -13.18
C GLN A 74 -5.60 -1.45 -12.44
N ALA A 75 -6.69 -1.18 -13.17
CA ALA A 75 -7.93 -0.66 -12.58
C ALA A 75 -8.54 -1.64 -11.58
N SER A 76 -8.47 -2.95 -11.87
CA SER A 76 -8.97 -3.99 -10.96
C SER A 76 -8.12 -4.06 -9.67
N CYS A 77 -6.79 -4.01 -9.80
CA CYS A 77 -5.88 -3.92 -8.66
C CYS A 77 -6.15 -2.67 -7.81
N GLN A 78 -6.23 -1.49 -8.43
CA GLN A 78 -6.51 -0.24 -7.72
C GLN A 78 -7.84 -0.32 -6.96
N CYS A 79 -8.90 -0.82 -7.61
CA CYS A 79 -10.21 -0.98 -6.97
C CYS A 79 -10.14 -1.87 -5.73
N HIS A 80 -9.39 -2.98 -5.80
CA HIS A 80 -9.22 -3.87 -4.66
C HIS A 80 -8.41 -3.22 -3.52
N LEU A 81 -7.34 -2.49 -3.85
CA LEU A 81 -6.56 -1.76 -2.86
C LEU A 81 -7.40 -0.68 -2.16
N ASP A 82 -8.24 0.03 -2.90
CA ASP A 82 -9.18 1.02 -2.36
C ASP A 82 -10.25 0.38 -1.46
N GLU A 83 -10.72 -0.83 -1.80
CA GLU A 83 -11.60 -1.63 -0.94
C GLU A 83 -10.93 -1.99 0.38
N LEU A 84 -9.71 -2.53 0.34
CA LEU A 84 -8.94 -2.87 1.54
C LEU A 84 -8.68 -1.66 2.43
N ALA A 85 -8.40 -0.50 1.84
CA ALA A 85 -8.21 0.75 2.57
C ALA A 85 -9.49 1.19 3.30
N ARG A 86 -10.64 1.14 2.61
CA ARG A 86 -11.96 1.46 3.21
C ARG A 86 -12.36 0.49 4.31
N ASP A 87 -12.08 -0.80 4.14
CA ASP A 87 -12.37 -1.82 5.15
C ASP A 87 -11.54 -1.59 6.42
N LYS A 88 -10.26 -1.24 6.25
CA LYS A 88 -9.37 -0.88 7.35
C LYS A 88 -9.88 0.35 8.11
N GLU A 89 -10.24 1.41 7.39
CA GLU A 89 -10.81 2.62 7.99
C GLU A 89 -12.09 2.31 8.77
N THR A 90 -12.97 1.51 8.17
CA THR A 90 -14.22 1.07 8.81
C THR A 90 -13.95 0.32 10.12
N MET A 91 -12.99 -0.62 10.11
CA MET A 91 -12.59 -1.36 11.31
C MET A 91 -12.02 -0.44 12.39
N ASP A 92 -11.23 0.54 12.02
CA ASP A 92 -10.63 1.46 12.99
C ASP A 92 -11.69 2.38 13.64
N ILE A 93 -12.69 2.83 12.86
CA ILE A 93 -13.85 3.56 13.40
C ILE A 93 -14.65 2.68 14.38
N LEU A 94 -14.90 1.40 14.02
CA LEU A 94 -15.62 0.48 14.91
C LEU A 94 -14.88 0.22 16.22
N LYS A 95 -13.55 0.06 16.17
CA LYS A 95 -12.73 -0.07 17.38
C LYS A 95 -12.84 1.19 18.23
N LEU A 96 -12.74 2.38 17.63
CA LEU A 96 -12.86 3.64 18.34
C LEU A 96 -14.22 3.76 19.05
N TYR A 97 -15.30 3.44 18.34
CA TYR A 97 -16.64 3.42 18.94
C TYR A 97 -16.76 2.43 20.09
N HIS A 98 -16.23 1.21 19.90
CA HIS A 98 -16.20 0.20 20.95
C HIS A 98 -15.46 0.69 22.19
N HIS A 99 -14.28 1.29 22.03
CA HIS A 99 -13.50 1.84 23.13
C HIS A 99 -14.22 3.00 23.83
N ALA A 100 -14.81 3.93 23.09
CA ALA A 100 -15.58 5.04 23.66
C ALA A 100 -16.79 4.54 24.46
N ARG A 101 -17.51 3.55 23.93
CA ARG A 101 -18.66 2.93 24.62
C ARG A 101 -18.22 2.23 25.91
N SER A 102 -17.18 1.40 25.87
CA SER A 102 -16.67 0.73 27.07
C SER A 102 -16.18 1.72 28.13
N ALA A 103 -15.56 2.84 27.73
CA ALA A 103 -15.16 3.89 28.66
C ALA A 103 -16.37 4.61 29.29
N SER A 104 -17.47 4.80 28.54
CA SER A 104 -18.70 5.41 29.05
C SER A 104 -19.49 4.50 29.99
N GLU A 105 -19.48 3.18 29.77
CA GLU A 105 -20.13 2.18 30.63
C GLU A 105 -19.38 1.95 31.95
N GLN A 106 -18.07 2.27 31.98
CA GLN A 106 -17.22 2.15 33.16
C GLN A 106 -17.19 3.40 34.04
N GLN A 107 -17.94 4.48 33.74
CA GLN A 107 -18.11 5.56 34.70
C GLN A 107 -18.97 5.08 35.88
N PRO A 108 -18.41 4.94 37.09
CA PRO A 108 -19.19 4.56 38.26
C PRO A 108 -20.18 5.69 38.56
N ALA A 109 -21.36 5.30 39.00
CA ALA A 109 -22.31 6.14 39.71
C ALA A 109 -21.73 6.59 41.07
N ASP A 110 -20.59 7.29 41.08
CA ASP A 110 -20.00 7.92 42.25
C ASP A 110 -20.05 9.43 42.06
N LYS A 111 -21.22 9.99 42.37
CA LYS A 111 -21.39 11.34 42.92
C LYS A 111 -22.86 11.50 43.33
N LYS A 112 -23.14 11.14 44.59
CA LYS A 112 -23.93 11.93 45.58
C LYS A 112 -24.20 11.09 46.84
N LYS A 113 -23.19 11.02 47.72
CA LYS A 113 -23.36 10.86 49.17
C LYS A 113 -22.39 11.82 49.86
N GLU A 114 -22.83 13.05 50.07
CA GLU A 114 -22.26 14.07 50.97
C GLU A 114 -23.19 15.29 50.79
N THR A 115 -23.80 15.96 51.77
CA THR A 115 -24.12 15.76 53.20
C THR A 115 -25.34 16.64 53.46
#